data_AF-A0A1A7XSQ1-F1
#
_entry.id   AF-A0A1A7XSQ1-F1
#
_cell.length_a   1.000
_cell.length_b   1.000
_cell.length_c   1.000
_cell.angle_alpha   90.00
_cell.angle_beta   90.00
_cell.angle_gamma   90.00
#
_symmetry.space_group_name_H-M   'P 1'
#
loop_
_entity.id
_entity.type
_entity.pdbx_description
1 polymer ?
#
loop_
_entity_poly.entity_id
_entity_poly.type
_entity_poly.pdbx_seq_one_letter_code
_entity_poly.pdbx_strand_id
1 'polypeptide(L)'
;EGNVLQSDCDSLGHYICLVVESNHSIFIIVNVYGYNTKSENDKFIDSLDTRITFWLSKYPSSLLLIGGDFNVSLNDTIDRWPP
;
A
#
# COMPACT_ATOMS: atom_id res chain seq x y z
N GLU A 1 -23.67 -2.97 -4.81
CA GLU A 1 -23.17 -2.99 -3.41
C GLU A 1 -21.76 -3.55 -3.42
N GLY A 2 -20.91 -3.14 -2.48
CA GLY A 2 -19.52 -3.61 -2.38
C GLY A 2 -19.32 -4.42 -1.10
N ASN A 3 -18.56 -5.51 -1.19
CA ASN A 3 -18.32 -6.44 -0.09
C ASN A 3 -16.84 -6.44 0.28
N VAL A 4 -16.54 -6.26 1.57
CA VAL A 4 -15.18 -6.47 2.07
C VAL A 4 -14.95 -7.97 2.23
N LEU A 5 -14.04 -8.53 1.45
CA LEU A 5 -13.68 -9.95 1.50
C LEU A 5 -12.64 -10.22 2.57
N GLN A 6 -11.67 -9.31 2.73
CA GLN A 6 -10.56 -9.43 3.68
C GLN A 6 -10.11 -8.05 4.15
N SER A 7 -9.55 -7.98 5.36
CA SER A 7 -8.89 -6.82 5.92
C SER A 7 -7.57 -7.24 6.56
N ASP A 8 -6.56 -6.41 6.40
CA ASP A 8 -5.20 -6.66 6.84
C ASP A 8 -4.53 -5.31 7.17
N CYS A 9 -3.76 -5.24 8.24
CA CYS A 9 -3.06 -4.02 8.65
C CYS A 9 -1.82 -4.39 9.46
N ASP A 10 -0.88 -3.46 9.58
CA ASP A 10 0.19 -3.61 10.55
C ASP A 10 -0.26 -3.24 11.96
N SER A 11 0.49 -3.72 12.95
CA SER A 11 0.27 -3.42 14.36
C SER A 11 0.63 -1.97 14.73
N LEU A 12 1.39 -1.27 13.88
CA LEU A 12 1.92 0.06 14.15
C LEU A 12 1.13 1.17 13.42
N GLY A 13 0.20 0.81 12.52
CA GLY A 13 -0.70 1.75 11.84
C GLY A 13 -0.11 2.42 10.60
N HIS A 14 0.96 1.88 10.03
CA HIS A 14 1.59 2.36 8.81
C HIS A 14 0.94 1.84 7.53
N TYR A 15 0.08 0.81 7.58
CA TYR A 15 -0.80 0.51 6.46
C TYR A 15 -2.11 -0.16 6.85
N ILE A 16 -3.10 0.00 5.98
CA ILE A 16 -4.30 -0.84 5.92
C ILE A 16 -4.48 -1.32 4.49
N CYS A 17 -4.75 -2.62 4.34
CA CYS A 17 -5.05 -3.31 3.11
C CYS A 17 -6.45 -3.93 3.19
N LEU A 18 -7.30 -3.60 2.24
CA LEU A 18 -8.64 -4.17 2.10
C LEU A 18 -8.75 -4.87 0.76
N VAL A 19 -9.26 -6.11 0.77
CA VAL A 19 -9.70 -6.78 -0.46
C VAL A 19 -11.20 -6.62 -0.55
N VAL A 20 -11.67 -5.95 -1.60
CA VAL A 20 -13.08 -5.57 -1.78
C VAL A 20 -13.57 -6.11 -3.12
N GLU A 21 -14.75 -6.71 -3.13
CA GLU A 21 -15.49 -7.03 -4.35
C GLU A 21 -16.52 -5.94 -4.62
N SER A 22 -16.53 -5.39 -5.83
CA SER A 22 -17.55 -4.44 -6.28
C SER A 22 -17.79 -4.64 -7.77
N ASN A 23 -19.06 -4.76 -8.18
CA ASN A 23 -19.45 -4.97 -9.57
C ASN A 23 -18.70 -6.14 -10.25
N HIS A 24 -18.56 -7.27 -9.56
CA HIS A 24 -17.82 -8.46 -10.01
C HIS A 24 -16.32 -8.24 -10.28
N SER A 25 -15.78 -7.10 -9.84
CA SER A 25 -14.35 -6.81 -9.88
C SER A 25 -13.79 -6.87 -8.46
N ILE A 26 -12.60 -7.45 -8.32
CA ILE A 26 -11.88 -7.50 -7.05
C ILE A 26 -10.87 -6.36 -7.04
N PHE A 27 -10.83 -5.63 -5.94
CA PHE A 27 -9.89 -4.55 -5.68
C PHE A 27 -9.03 -4.92 -4.47
N ILE A 28 -7.72 -4.76 -4.58
CA ILE A 28 -6.82 -4.72 -3.44
C ILE A 28 -6.52 -3.25 -3.20
N ILE A 29 -6.99 -2.71 -2.09
CA ILE A 29 -6.86 -1.29 -1.76
C ILE A 29 -5.91 -1.16 -0.57
N VAL A 30 -4.79 -0.46 -0.76
CA VAL A 30 -3.76 -0.29 0.26
C VAL A 30 -3.57 1.21 0.51
N ASN A 31 -3.82 1.64 1.74
CA ASN A 31 -3.48 2.98 2.20
C ASN A 31 -2.25 2.91 3.10
N VAL A 32 -1.25 3.73 2.81
CA VAL A 32 0.08 3.72 3.41
C VAL A 32 0.36 5.02 4.16
N TYR A 33 1.04 4.90 5.30
CA TYR A 33 1.63 6.00 6.03
C TYR A 33 3.07 5.62 6.39
N GLY A 34 4.03 6.05 5.57
CA GLY A 34 5.44 5.67 5.68
C GLY A 34 6.13 6.26 6.91
N TYR A 35 7.27 5.69 7.27
CA TYR A 35 8.09 6.19 8.37
C TYR A 35 8.88 7.43 7.95
N ASN A 36 9.05 8.39 8.87
CA ASN A 36 9.88 9.57 8.64
C ASN A 36 11.38 9.22 8.51
N THR A 37 11.81 8.12 9.14
CA THR A 37 13.19 7.65 9.04
C THR A 37 13.34 6.79 7.80
N LYS A 38 14.21 7.21 6.88
CA LYS A 38 14.45 6.48 5.61
C LYS A 38 14.73 4.98 5.82
N SER A 39 15.61 4.62 6.75
CA SER A 39 16.00 3.22 6.96
C SER A 39 14.88 2.34 7.53
N GLU A 40 13.95 2.92 8.31
CA GLU A 40 12.75 2.22 8.78
C GLU A 40 11.75 2.09 7.65
N ASN A 41 11.63 3.15 6.85
CA ASN A 41 10.71 3.22 5.72
C ASN A 41 11.09 2.23 4.62
N ASP A 42 12.38 2.10 4.28
CA ASP A 42 12.87 1.13 3.30
C ASP A 42 12.47 -0.30 3.70
N LYS A 43 12.70 -0.68 4.97
CA LYS A 43 12.29 -2.00 5.51
C LYS A 43 10.79 -2.21 5.50
N PHE A 44 10.04 -1.15 5.82
CA PHE A 44 8.59 -1.17 5.79
C PHE A 44 8.07 -1.41 4.38
N ILE A 45 8.61 -0.72 3.37
CA ILE A 45 8.24 -0.89 1.97
C ILE A 45 8.56 -2.31 1.48
N ASP A 46 9.73 -2.88 1.83
CA ASP A 46 10.07 -4.28 1.49
C ASP A 46 9.07 -5.28 2.09
N SER A 47 8.68 -5.06 3.36
CA SER A 47 7.67 -5.88 4.02
C SER A 47 6.28 -5.72 3.38
N LEU A 48 5.93 -4.50 2.98
CA LEU A 48 4.67 -4.19 2.34
C LEU A 48 4.58 -4.83 0.94
N ASP A 49 5.65 -4.80 0.16
CA ASP A 49 5.75 -5.45 -1.15
C ASP A 49 5.50 -6.96 -1.06
N THR A 50 6.14 -7.61 -0.08
CA THR A 50 5.91 -9.03 0.22
C THR A 50 4.42 -9.30 0.51
N ARG A 51 3.78 -8.40 1.27
CA ARG A 51 2.38 -8.56 1.65
C ARG A 51 1.41 -8.32 0.49
N ILE A 52 1.67 -7.32 -0.34
CA ILE A 52 0.90 -7.06 -1.56
C ILE A 52 1.02 -8.22 -2.54
N THR A 53 2.23 -8.75 -2.73
CA THR A 53 2.48 -9.91 -3.59
C THR A 53 1.69 -11.14 -3.11
N PHE A 54 1.61 -11.38 -1.80
CA PHE A 54 0.74 -12.42 -1.25
C PHE A 54 -0.73 -12.22 -1.66
N TRP A 55 -1.27 -11.01 -1.53
CA TRP A 55 -2.66 -10.73 -1.90
C TRP A 55 -2.92 -10.84 -3.40
N LEU A 56 -1.99 -10.37 -4.23
CA LEU A 56 -2.05 -10.53 -5.69
C LEU A 56 -2.03 -12.01 -6.10
N SER A 57 -1.25 -12.85 -5.41
CA SER A 57 -1.24 -14.29 -5.67
C SER A 57 -2.57 -14.97 -5.35
N LYS A 58 -3.28 -14.48 -4.32
CA LYS A 58 -4.59 -14.99 -3.90
C LYS A 58 -5.74 -14.47 -4.78
N TYR A 59 -5.60 -13.26 -5.33
CA TYR A 59 -6.59 -12.59 -6.17
C TYR A 59 -5.95 -12.13 -7.50
N PRO A 60 -5.60 -13.06 -8.41
CA PRO A 60 -4.77 -12.77 -9.58
C PRO A 60 -5.42 -11.84 -10.62
N SER A 61 -6.74 -11.69 -10.61
CA SER A 61 -7.48 -10.77 -11.50
C SER A 61 -7.91 -9.48 -10.80
N SER A 62 -7.33 -9.18 -9.63
CA SER A 62 -7.67 -7.96 -8.90
C SER A 62 -7.00 -6.72 -9.47
N LEU A 63 -7.62 -5.57 -9.24
CA LEU A 63 -7.05 -4.26 -9.48
C LEU A 63 -6.38 -3.76 -8.20
N LEU A 64 -5.08 -3.45 -8.27
CA LEU A 64 -4.34 -2.87 -7.15
C LEU A 64 -4.50 -1.35 -7.14
N LEU A 65 -5.04 -0.82 -6.04
CA LEU A 65 -5.08 0.59 -5.72
C LEU A 65 -4.20 0.82 -4.50
N ILE A 66 -3.02 1.40 -4.70
CA ILE A 66 -2.10 1.75 -3.60
C ILE A 66 -1.88 3.26 -3.57
N GLY A 67 -1.93 3.84 -2.39
CA GLY A 67 -1.71 5.26 -2.19
C GLY A 67 -1.52 5.60 -0.71
N GLY A 68 -1.43 6.90 -0.43
CA GLY A 68 -1.17 7.43 0.90
C GLY A 68 0.07 8.31 0.91
N ASP A 69 0.65 8.50 2.09
CA ASP A 69 1.90 9.21 2.28
C ASP A 69 3.02 8.18 2.43
N PHE A 70 3.88 8.06 1.43
CA PHE A 70 4.96 7.09 1.46
C PHE A 70 6.17 7.60 2.24
N ASN A 71 6.26 8.90 2.57
CA ASN A 71 7.48 9.49 3.14
C ASN A 71 8.76 9.16 2.34
N VAL A 72 8.63 9.01 1.02
CA VAL A 72 9.73 8.80 0.07
C VAL A 72 9.60 9.81 -1.06
N SER A 73 10.70 10.47 -1.39
CA SER A 73 10.79 11.17 -2.66
C SER A 73 11.10 10.19 -3.78
N LEU A 74 10.28 10.19 -4.83
CA LEU A 74 10.52 9.39 -6.04
C LEU A 74 11.81 9.82 -6.77
N ASN A 75 12.32 11.02 -6.48
CA ASN A 75 13.56 11.55 -7.03
C ASN A 75 14.07 12.68 -6.14
N ASP A 76 15.30 12.58 -5.63
CA ASP A 76 15.96 13.60 -4.78
C ASP A 76 16.02 15.01 -5.43
N THR A 77 15.81 15.11 -6.75
CA THR A 77 15.72 16.39 -7.48
C THR A 77 14.31 17.00 -7.52
N ILE A 78 13.26 16.23 -7.21
CA ILE A 78 11.87 16.70 -7.12
C ILE A 78 11.55 17.17 -5.68
N ASP A 79 12.27 16.67 -4.68
CA ASP A 79 12.11 17.04 -3.26
C ASP A 79 12.74 18.38 -2.88
N ARG A 80 13.28 19.11 -3.87
CA ARG A 80 13.82 20.45 -3.69
C ARG A 80 13.04 21.43 -4.55
N TRP A 81 12.01 22.07 -4.02
CA TRP A 81 11.51 23.30 -4.63
C TRP A 81 10.82 24.25 -3.64
N PRO A 82 10.99 25.60 -3.75
CA PRO A 82 11.84 26.38 -4.67
C PRO A 82 13.10 27.02 -4.01
N PRO A 83 13.97 27.70 -4.79
CA PRO A 83 15.16 28.42 -4.31
C PRO A 83 14.88 29.54 -3.29
#